data_AF-A0A3B9FZH4-F1
#
_entry.id   AF-A0A3B9FZH4-F1
#
_cell.length_a   1.000
_cell.length_b   1.000
_cell.length_c   1.000
_cell.angle_alpha   90.00
_cell.angle_beta   90.00
_cell.angle_gamma   90.00
#
_symmetry.space_group_name_H-M   'P 1'
#
loop_
_entity.id
_entity.type
_entity.pdbx_description
1 polymer ?
#
loop_
_entity_poly.entity_id
_entity_poly.type
_entity_poly.pdbx_seq_one_letter_code
_entity_poly.pdbx_strand_id
1 'polypeptide(L)'
;GTDYEKTITYTTKEGEELPAVVEPGTVIKVTVTGRGNYTGETSATYRILDTGKDISKATFKITNKEYTGSPVTLTAADITATINKTTGLELDTHYEIVSYTNNIKKGTAKVTFRGKGEYGGEKTVSFKIGQRSISDYWQGVKDFFSGLF
;
A
#
# COMPACT_ATOMS: atom_id res chain seq x y z
N GLY A 1 27.00 -0.25 -16.88
CA GLY A 1 28.10 0.06 -15.96
C GLY A 1 29.39 -0.14 -16.71
N THR A 2 30.52 0.27 -16.17
CA THR A 2 31.83 0.04 -16.82
C THR A 2 32.20 -1.45 -16.92
N ASP A 3 31.62 -2.31 -16.07
CA ASP A 3 32.01 -3.73 -15.97
C ASP A 3 31.04 -4.72 -16.63
N TYR A 4 29.89 -4.23 -17.11
CA TYR A 4 28.85 -5.06 -17.71
C TYR A 4 27.90 -4.28 -18.62
N GLU A 5 27.48 -4.98 -19.65
CA GLU A 5 26.37 -4.59 -20.50
C GLU A 5 25.11 -5.35 -20.06
N LYS A 6 23.95 -4.71 -20.21
CA LYS A 6 22.65 -5.34 -19.99
C LYS A 6 21.74 -5.00 -21.15
N THR A 7 20.96 -5.97 -21.60
CA THR A 7 19.86 -5.71 -22.53
C THR A 7 18.57 -5.96 -21.80
N ILE A 8 17.65 -5.00 -21.91
CA ILE A 8 16.31 -5.11 -21.36
C ILE A 8 15.36 -5.18 -22.55
N THR A 9 14.61 -6.27 -22.65
CA THR A 9 13.55 -6.42 -23.65
C THR A 9 12.20 -6.50 -22.96
N TYR A 10 11.19 -6.02 -23.67
CA TYR A 10 9.80 -6.01 -23.23
C TYR A 10 8.98 -6.77 -24.26
N THR A 11 8.28 -7.80 -23.82
CA THR A 11 7.41 -8.62 -24.67
C THR A 11 6.04 -8.77 -24.02
N THR A 12 5.08 -9.31 -24.75
CA THR A 12 3.90 -9.91 -24.12
C THR A 12 4.34 -10.98 -23.12
N LYS A 13 3.43 -11.40 -22.24
CA LYS A 13 3.71 -12.50 -21.30
C LYS A 13 4.13 -13.78 -22.04
N GLU A 14 3.62 -13.98 -23.24
CA GLU A 14 3.87 -15.11 -24.13
C GLU A 14 5.18 -14.97 -24.93
N GLY A 15 5.87 -13.83 -24.84
CA GLY A 15 7.16 -13.60 -25.49
C GLY A 15 7.08 -12.92 -26.86
N GLU A 16 5.93 -12.39 -27.24
CA GLU A 16 5.72 -11.73 -28.53
C GLU A 16 6.08 -10.23 -28.46
N GLU A 17 6.30 -9.61 -29.62
CA GLU A 17 6.54 -8.17 -29.70
C GLU A 17 5.34 -7.38 -29.15
N LEU A 18 5.61 -6.34 -28.36
CA LEU A 18 4.55 -5.50 -27.83
C LEU A 18 3.92 -4.65 -28.94
N PRO A 19 2.59 -4.47 -28.93
CA PRO A 19 1.95 -3.52 -29.82
C PRO A 19 2.42 -2.08 -29.55
N ALA A 20 2.25 -1.19 -30.53
CA ALA A 20 2.63 0.22 -30.41
C ALA A 20 1.94 0.95 -29.24
N VAL A 21 0.75 0.48 -28.85
CA VAL A 21 0.01 0.96 -27.68
C VAL A 21 -0.28 -0.26 -26.80
N VAL A 22 0.11 -0.19 -25.53
CA VAL A 22 -0.13 -1.25 -24.54
C VAL A 22 -1.23 -0.79 -23.59
N GLU A 23 -2.34 -1.50 -23.61
CA GLU A 23 -3.52 -1.15 -22.82
C GLU A 23 -3.32 -1.45 -21.32
N PRO A 24 -3.98 -0.69 -20.42
CA PRO A 24 -4.08 -1.08 -19.02
C PRO A 24 -4.61 -2.50 -18.82
N GLY A 25 -4.06 -3.21 -17.84
CA GLY A 25 -4.37 -4.61 -17.56
C GLY A 25 -3.47 -5.61 -18.29
N THR A 26 -2.76 -5.20 -19.34
CA THR A 26 -1.82 -6.07 -20.04
C THR A 26 -0.67 -6.50 -19.12
N VAL A 27 -0.35 -7.80 -19.14
CA VAL A 27 0.84 -8.34 -18.47
C VAL A 27 1.97 -8.41 -19.48
N ILE A 28 3.06 -7.71 -19.19
CA ILE A 28 4.29 -7.73 -19.98
C ILE A 28 5.34 -8.59 -19.29
N LYS A 29 6.26 -9.15 -20.06
CA LYS A 29 7.47 -9.79 -19.56
C LYS A 29 8.64 -8.84 -19.79
N VAL A 30 9.38 -8.58 -18.73
CA VAL A 30 10.65 -7.86 -18.77
C VAL A 30 11.76 -8.88 -18.64
N THR A 31 12.62 -8.93 -19.63
CA THR A 31 13.75 -9.85 -19.66
C THR A 31 15.04 -9.05 -19.57
N VAL A 32 15.93 -9.47 -18.66
CA VAL A 32 17.25 -8.89 -18.48
C VAL A 32 18.29 -9.94 -18.83
N THR A 33 19.07 -9.66 -19.86
CA THR A 33 20.16 -10.52 -20.32
C THR A 33 21.49 -9.90 -19.89
N GLY A 34 22.32 -10.70 -19.20
CA GLY A 34 23.69 -10.32 -18.86
C GLY A 34 24.59 -10.34 -20.09
N ARG A 35 25.51 -9.37 -20.17
CA ARG A 35 26.58 -9.32 -21.19
C ARG A 35 27.90 -8.92 -20.54
N GLY A 36 29.01 -9.23 -21.19
CA GLY A 36 30.37 -9.02 -20.65
C GLY A 36 30.67 -10.03 -19.54
N ASN A 37 30.99 -9.54 -18.33
CA ASN A 37 31.32 -10.37 -17.17
C ASN A 37 30.10 -11.09 -16.54
N TYR A 38 28.89 -10.83 -17.03
CA TYR A 38 27.67 -11.46 -16.56
C TYR A 38 27.07 -12.31 -17.67
N THR A 39 26.67 -13.53 -17.34
CA THR A 39 26.05 -14.48 -18.28
C THR A 39 24.61 -14.79 -17.87
N GLY A 40 23.84 -15.35 -18.80
CA GLY A 40 22.49 -15.84 -18.55
C GLY A 40 21.40 -14.76 -18.65
N GLU A 41 20.18 -15.20 -18.38
CA GLU A 41 18.97 -14.40 -18.51
C GLU A 41 18.09 -14.58 -17.28
N THR A 42 17.45 -13.49 -16.85
CA THR A 42 16.36 -13.55 -15.88
C THR A 42 15.20 -12.72 -16.39
N SER A 43 13.99 -13.03 -15.93
CA SER A 43 12.80 -12.31 -16.35
C SER A 43 11.79 -12.19 -15.23
N ALA A 44 11.02 -11.12 -15.27
CA ALA A 44 9.89 -10.88 -14.38
C ALA A 44 8.70 -10.36 -15.20
N THR A 45 7.49 -10.67 -14.74
CA THR A 45 6.27 -10.16 -15.37
C THR A 45 5.70 -9.00 -14.56
N TYR A 46 5.14 -8.03 -15.28
CA TYR A 46 4.55 -6.83 -14.71
C TYR A 46 3.22 -6.54 -15.38
N ARG A 47 2.23 -6.12 -14.60
CA ARG A 47 0.94 -5.66 -15.13
C ARG A 47 0.99 -4.16 -15.34
N ILE A 48 0.63 -3.71 -16.53
CA ILE A 48 0.39 -2.28 -16.81
C ILE A 48 -0.87 -1.89 -16.05
N LEU A 49 -0.76 -0.90 -15.17
CA LEU A 49 -1.90 -0.45 -14.37
C LEU A 49 -2.68 0.64 -15.09
N ASP A 50 -4.00 0.60 -14.95
CA ASP A 50 -4.81 1.76 -15.24
C ASP A 50 -4.50 2.87 -14.23
N THR A 51 -4.53 4.13 -14.66
CA THR A 51 -4.25 5.27 -13.78
C THR A 51 -5.17 5.34 -12.55
N GLY A 52 -6.40 4.85 -12.66
CA GLY A 52 -7.36 4.69 -11.57
C GLY A 52 -7.13 3.46 -10.69
N LYS A 53 -6.07 2.68 -10.93
CA LYS A 53 -5.73 1.46 -10.19
C LYS A 53 -4.34 1.50 -9.53
N ASP A 54 -3.61 2.61 -9.63
CA ASP A 54 -2.31 2.82 -8.98
C ASP A 54 -2.45 3.48 -7.60
N ILE A 55 -2.40 2.69 -6.53
CA ILE A 55 -2.52 3.16 -5.14
C ILE A 55 -1.46 4.20 -4.76
N SER A 56 -0.31 4.25 -5.43
CA SER A 56 0.68 5.32 -5.19
C SER A 56 0.10 6.73 -5.46
N LYS A 57 -0.89 6.81 -6.36
CA LYS A 57 -1.61 8.03 -6.73
C LYS A 57 -2.87 8.29 -5.90
N ALA A 58 -3.33 7.31 -5.12
CA ALA A 58 -4.52 7.47 -4.28
C ALA A 58 -4.32 8.53 -3.19
N THR A 59 -5.39 9.23 -2.84
CA THR A 59 -5.48 10.11 -1.68
C THR A 59 -6.15 9.36 -0.54
N PHE A 60 -5.49 9.31 0.62
CA PHE A 60 -6.03 8.71 1.84
C PHE A 60 -6.30 9.80 2.86
N LYS A 61 -7.50 9.79 3.42
CA LYS A 61 -7.85 10.52 4.63
C LYS A 61 -7.95 9.50 5.76
N ILE A 62 -7.26 9.77 6.86
CA ILE A 62 -7.21 8.88 8.02
C ILE A 62 -7.71 9.68 9.23
N THR A 63 -8.66 9.12 9.95
CA THR A 63 -9.17 9.72 11.19
C THR A 63 -8.08 9.68 12.27
N ASN A 64 -7.97 10.76 13.05
CA ASN A 64 -7.03 10.81 14.17
C ASN A 64 -7.35 9.68 15.17
N LYS A 65 -6.31 9.04 15.70
CA LYS A 65 -6.43 7.99 16.71
C LYS A 65 -5.95 8.50 18.06
N GLU A 66 -6.27 7.77 19.12
CA GLU A 66 -5.81 8.08 20.47
C GLU A 66 -4.74 7.10 20.94
N TYR A 67 -3.92 7.54 21.88
CA TYR A 67 -2.92 6.69 22.52
C TYR A 67 -3.59 5.61 23.38
N THR A 68 -3.25 4.34 23.12
CA THR A 68 -3.84 3.18 23.80
C THR A 68 -2.88 2.47 24.78
N GLY A 69 -1.60 2.84 24.80
CA GLY A 69 -0.57 2.08 25.52
C GLY A 69 0.05 0.94 24.70
N SER A 70 -0.54 0.61 23.55
CA SER A 70 -0.17 -0.48 22.66
C SER A 70 -0.07 0.01 21.21
N PRO A 71 0.39 -0.81 20.24
CA PRO A 71 0.34 -0.44 18.83
C PRO A 71 -1.07 -0.05 18.38
N VAL A 72 -1.20 1.16 17.85
CA VAL A 72 -2.44 1.69 17.27
C VAL A 72 -2.52 1.24 15.81
N THR A 73 -3.59 0.55 15.47
CA THR A 73 -3.90 0.08 14.11
C THR A 73 -5.16 0.78 13.59
N LEU A 74 -5.31 0.78 12.27
CA LEU A 74 -6.46 1.33 11.56
C LEU A 74 -7.40 0.21 11.13
N THR A 75 -8.67 0.52 11.17
CA THR A 75 -9.76 -0.30 10.61
C THR A 75 -10.31 0.38 9.34
N ALA A 76 -11.18 -0.32 8.60
CA ALA A 76 -11.82 0.26 7.42
C ALA A 76 -12.58 1.57 7.74
N ALA A 77 -13.19 1.69 8.92
CA ALA A 77 -13.91 2.89 9.34
C ALA A 77 -12.99 4.11 9.57
N ASP A 78 -11.69 3.89 9.76
CA ASP A 78 -10.72 4.97 9.98
C ASP A 78 -10.21 5.59 8.66
N ILE A 79 -10.53 4.99 7.51
CA ILE A 79 -9.86 5.27 6.24
C ILE A 79 -10.90 5.64 5.19
N THR A 80 -10.66 6.76 4.51
CA THR A 80 -11.34 7.08 3.24
C THR A 80 -10.29 7.21 2.15
N ALA A 81 -10.43 6.42 1.08
CA ALA A 81 -9.52 6.41 -0.05
C ALA A 81 -10.23 6.89 -1.33
N THR A 82 -9.52 7.65 -2.15
CA THR A 82 -10.00 8.15 -3.45
C THR A 82 -8.86 8.13 -4.45
N ILE A 83 -9.11 7.66 -5.67
CA ILE A 83 -8.13 7.66 -6.76
C ILE A 83 -8.79 8.16 -8.04
N ASN A 84 -8.16 9.11 -8.73
CA ASN A 84 -8.69 9.67 -9.98
C ASN A 84 -10.21 10.00 -9.95
N LYS A 85 -10.67 10.65 -8.86
CA LYS A 85 -12.10 10.95 -8.57
C LYS A 85 -13.01 9.74 -8.26
N THR A 86 -12.53 8.51 -8.42
CA THR A 86 -13.21 7.30 -7.96
C THR A 86 -13.15 7.19 -6.45
N THR A 87 -14.31 7.11 -5.81
CA THR A 87 -14.51 6.87 -4.37
C THR A 87 -14.93 5.42 -4.12
N GLY A 88 -15.10 5.02 -2.85
CA GLY A 88 -15.56 3.68 -2.50
C GLY A 88 -14.46 2.60 -2.56
N LEU A 89 -13.20 3.02 -2.46
CA LEU A 89 -12.09 2.09 -2.28
C LEU A 89 -12.11 1.52 -0.86
N GLU A 90 -12.12 0.20 -0.78
CA GLU A 90 -12.32 -0.58 0.43
C GLU A 90 -11.03 -1.29 0.83
N LEU A 91 -10.73 -1.23 2.12
CA LEU A 91 -9.66 -2.00 2.72
C LEU A 91 -9.92 -3.50 2.55
N ASP A 92 -8.85 -4.25 2.29
CA ASP A 92 -8.79 -5.68 2.02
C ASP A 92 -9.47 -6.18 0.72
N THR A 93 -10.25 -5.33 0.05
CA THR A 93 -10.76 -5.57 -1.31
C THR A 93 -9.85 -4.95 -2.37
N HIS A 94 -9.59 -3.66 -2.24
CA HIS A 94 -8.91 -2.86 -3.27
C HIS A 94 -7.45 -2.55 -2.89
N TYR A 95 -7.17 -2.43 -1.60
CA TYR A 95 -5.84 -2.22 -1.07
C TYR A 95 -5.74 -2.88 0.31
N GLU A 96 -4.54 -3.13 0.78
CA GLU A 96 -4.27 -3.72 2.09
C GLU A 96 -3.25 -2.87 2.86
N ILE A 97 -3.18 -3.06 4.17
CA ILE A 97 -2.15 -2.45 5.02
C ILE A 97 -0.99 -3.42 5.15
N VAL A 98 0.20 -2.98 4.76
CA VAL A 98 1.40 -3.83 4.77
C VAL A 98 2.38 -3.52 5.89
N SER A 99 2.35 -2.30 6.44
CA SER A 99 3.21 -1.94 7.57
C SER A 99 2.76 -0.68 8.30
N TYR A 100 3.25 -0.55 9.53
CA TYR A 100 3.17 0.66 10.35
C TYR A 100 4.56 1.10 10.80
N THR A 101 4.71 2.39 11.09
CA THR A 101 5.91 2.95 11.72
C THR A 101 5.50 3.99 12.76
N ASN A 102 6.17 3.98 13.92
CA ASN A 102 5.93 4.90 15.03
C ASN A 102 4.48 4.90 15.56
N ASN A 103 3.79 3.75 15.54
CA ASN A 103 2.36 3.65 15.88
C ASN A 103 2.06 3.31 17.34
N ILE A 104 3.02 3.40 18.25
CA ILE A 104 2.80 3.14 19.69
C ILE A 104 2.67 4.45 20.47
N LYS A 105 3.58 5.41 20.24
CA LYS A 105 3.64 6.66 21.01
C LYS A 105 2.73 7.72 20.38
N LYS A 106 2.31 8.69 21.19
CA LYS A 106 1.65 9.92 20.69
C LYS A 106 2.55 10.64 19.66
N GLY A 107 1.94 11.26 18.66
CA GLY A 107 2.65 12.01 17.62
C GLY A 107 2.22 11.62 16.21
N THR A 108 3.16 11.69 15.26
CA THR A 108 2.93 11.32 13.86
C THR A 108 3.36 9.88 13.63
N ALA A 109 2.41 9.01 13.33
CA ALA A 109 2.64 7.65 12.88
C ALA A 109 2.53 7.56 11.35
N LYS A 110 3.02 6.47 10.77
CA LYS A 110 2.90 6.18 9.34
C LYS A 110 2.28 4.80 9.15
N VAL A 111 1.51 4.67 8.08
CA VAL A 111 0.94 3.40 7.58
C VAL A 111 1.26 3.29 6.09
N THR A 112 1.60 2.08 5.63
CA THR A 112 1.82 1.81 4.20
C THR A 112 0.69 0.95 3.67
N PHE A 113 0.08 1.42 2.59
CA PHE A 113 -0.94 0.71 1.83
C PHE A 113 -0.37 0.14 0.55
N ARG A 114 -0.85 -1.04 0.14
CA ARG A 114 -0.50 -1.69 -1.12
C ARG A 114 -1.76 -2.03 -1.90
N GLY A 115 -1.76 -1.82 -3.21
CA GLY A 115 -2.86 -2.23 -4.08
C GLY A 115 -3.04 -3.75 -4.11
N LYS A 116 -4.31 -4.19 -4.18
CA LYS A 116 -4.70 -5.60 -4.19
C LYS A 116 -5.59 -5.90 -5.40
N GLY A 117 -5.54 -7.14 -5.90
CA GLY A 117 -6.31 -7.57 -7.06
C GLY A 117 -5.87 -6.83 -8.33
N GLU A 118 -6.78 -6.07 -8.94
CA GLU A 118 -6.50 -5.22 -10.11
C GLU A 118 -5.68 -3.97 -9.75
N TYR A 119 -5.68 -3.58 -8.49
CA TYR A 119 -4.92 -2.43 -8.01
C TYR A 119 -3.47 -2.84 -7.75
N GLY A 120 -2.55 -1.88 -7.93
CA GLY A 120 -1.13 -2.08 -7.64
C GLY A 120 -0.52 -0.82 -7.03
N GLY A 121 0.81 -0.82 -6.93
CA GLY A 121 1.55 0.27 -6.29
C GLY A 121 1.44 0.27 -4.76
N GLU A 122 2.25 1.12 -4.14
CA GLU A 122 2.29 1.30 -2.69
C GLU A 122 2.30 2.78 -2.33
N LYS A 123 1.72 3.11 -1.17
CA LYS A 123 1.71 4.47 -0.63
C LYS A 123 1.84 4.47 0.88
N THR A 124 2.84 5.21 1.39
CA THR A 124 2.96 5.51 2.81
C THR A 124 2.27 6.83 3.14
N VAL A 125 1.41 6.82 4.15
CA VAL A 125 0.60 7.95 4.60
C VAL A 125 0.85 8.19 6.08
N SER A 126 0.91 9.46 6.49
CA SER A 126 1.03 9.83 7.90
C SER A 126 -0.34 10.02 8.54
N PHE A 127 -0.48 9.63 9.80
CA PHE A 127 -1.66 9.88 10.62
C PHE A 127 -1.26 10.31 12.04
N LYS A 128 -2.19 10.92 12.78
CA LYS A 128 -1.92 11.43 14.13
C LYS A 128 -2.45 10.48 15.20
N ILE A 129 -1.63 10.26 16.22
CA ILE A 129 -1.99 9.61 17.48
C ILE A 129 -1.99 10.70 18.56
N GLY A 130 -3.18 11.11 18.98
CA GLY A 130 -3.45 12.13 19.98
C GLY A 130 -3.34 11.63 21.42
N GLN A 131 -3.56 12.55 22.35
CA GLN A 131 -3.68 12.22 23.77
C GLN A 131 -5.00 11.51 24.02
N ARG A 132 -5.03 10.64 25.04
CA ARG A 132 -6.25 10.02 25.54
C ARG A 132 -6.70 10.77 26.79
N SER A 133 -8.00 11.04 26.86
CA SER A 133 -8.63 11.63 28.05
C SER A 133 -8.55 10.67 29.23
N ILE A 134 -8.07 11.17 30.38
CA ILE A 134 -8.07 10.39 31.63
C ILE A 134 -9.50 10.10 32.12
N SER A 135 -10.45 11.00 31.80
CA SER A 135 -11.87 10.84 32.14
C SER A 135 -12.46 9.63 31.41
N ASP A 136 -12.19 9.51 30.12
CA ASP A 136 -12.73 8.44 29.28
C ASP A 136 -12.14 7.08 29.68
N TYR A 137 -10.87 7.07 30.07
CA TYR A 137 -10.23 5.88 30.65
C TYR A 137 -10.94 5.44 31.94
N TRP A 138 -11.17 6.37 32.88
CA TRP A 138 -11.83 6.04 34.14
C TRP A 138 -13.30 5.66 33.99
N GLN A 139 -14.00 6.19 33.00
CA GLN A 139 -15.38 5.79 32.73
C GLN A 139 -15.46 4.31 32.32
N GLY A 140 -14.59 3.85 31.43
CA GLY A 140 -14.56 2.43 31.05
C GLY A 140 -14.24 1.49 32.23
N VAL A 141 -13.40 1.94 33.17
CA VAL A 141 -13.15 1.20 34.42
C VAL A 141 -14.41 1.12 35.28
N LYS A 142 -15.14 2.23 35.43
CA LYS A 142 -16.41 2.24 36.18
C LYS A 142 -17.45 1.32 35.54
N ASP A 143 -17.61 1.37 34.23
CA ASP A 143 -18.58 0.55 33.50
C ASP A 143 -18.30 -0.95 33.69
N PHE A 144 -17.03 -1.35 33.59
CA PHE A 144 -16.59 -2.72 33.86
C PHE A 144 -16.98 -3.19 35.26
N PHE A 145 -16.69 -2.40 36.30
CA PHE A 145 -17.05 -2.77 37.67
C PHE A 145 -18.56 -2.72 37.91
N SER A 146 -19.30 -1.80 37.30
CA SER A 146 -20.77 -1.76 37.43
C SER A 146 -21.48 -2.93 36.78
N GLY A 147 -20.89 -3.57 35.77
CA GLY A 147 -21.44 -4.78 35.16
C GLY A 147 -21.15 -6.07 35.94
N LEU A 148 -20.30 -6.00 36.98
CA LEU A 148 -19.92 -7.13 37.82
C LEU A 148 -20.78 -7.27 39.09
N PHE A 149 -21.64 -6.28 39.40
CA PHE A 149 -22.49 -6.26 40.58
C PHE A 149 -23.97 -6.12 40.22
#